data_AF-A0A9Q7VY83-F1
#
_entry.id   AF-A0A9Q7VY83-F1
#
_cell.length_a   1.000
_cell.length_b   1.000
_cell.length_c   1.000
_cell.angle_alpha   90.00
_cell.angle_beta   90.00
_cell.angle_gamma   90.00
#
_symmetry.space_group_name_H-M   'P 1'
#
loop_
_entity.id
_entity.type
_entity.pdbx_description
1 polymer ?
#
loop_
_entity_poly.entity_id
_entity_poly.type
_entity_poly.pdbx_seq_one_letter_code
_entity_poly.pdbx_strand_id
1 'polypeptide(L)'
;MRSPIVLTNKGLPACVGHNPIFPKLTEAQPQSAERAALIAQIVDASVIAKMKPDAEDSPSAQKTLLDKSIARRKQRLAFSLPDAYWTEYQQNLEQFANEMRGTKARSLQLYKDYYSNRLGLLGTPAIKELLPDSEAADRSKAMSTNNEMLEYYYRTQQALLKETLSAHQARMADLDQRFEVCKRFTACWQR
;
A
#
# COMPACT_ATOMS: atom_id res chain seq x y z
N MET A 1 6.94 8.14 -22.51
CA MET A 1 6.93 8.61 -21.11
C MET A 1 7.24 7.44 -20.20
N ARG A 2 8.28 7.52 -19.35
CA ARG A 2 8.61 6.49 -18.37
C ARG A 2 7.88 6.82 -17.07
N SER A 3 6.95 5.96 -16.67
CA SER A 3 6.24 6.09 -15.40
C SER A 3 7.19 5.81 -14.23
N PRO A 4 7.21 6.63 -13.17
CA PRO A 4 7.98 6.32 -11.98
C PRO A 4 7.47 5.01 -11.37
N ILE A 5 8.39 4.06 -11.21
CA ILE A 5 8.17 2.82 -10.48
C ILE A 5 8.01 3.20 -9.02
N VAL A 6 6.91 2.75 -8.39
CA VAL A 6 6.78 2.80 -6.94
C VAL A 6 7.76 1.76 -6.38
N LEU A 7 9.02 2.16 -6.28
CA LEU A 7 9.97 1.49 -5.43
C LEU A 7 9.47 1.77 -4.01
N THR A 8 8.93 0.75 -3.33
CA THR A 8 9.17 0.69 -1.89
C THR A 8 10.67 0.90 -1.76
N ASN A 9 11.07 1.96 -1.05
CA ASN A 9 12.43 2.49 -1.07
C ASN A 9 13.39 1.47 -0.42
N LYS A 10 13.63 0.34 -1.08
CA LYS A 10 14.71 -0.61 -0.84
C LYS A 10 15.91 -0.13 -1.65
N GLY A 11 16.24 1.15 -1.51
CA GLY A 11 17.37 1.73 -2.20
C GLY A 11 18.61 0.86 -2.00
N LEU A 12 19.54 0.93 -2.94
CA LEU A 12 20.90 0.43 -2.75
C LEU A 12 21.70 1.59 -2.15
N PRO A 13 21.72 1.79 -0.81
CA PRO A 13 22.39 2.94 -0.19
C PRO A 13 23.88 3.01 -0.57
N ALA A 14 24.48 1.86 -0.89
CA ALA A 14 25.86 1.75 -1.35
C ALA A 14 26.15 2.51 -2.66
N CYS A 15 25.14 2.82 -3.48
CA CYS A 15 25.35 3.45 -4.78
C CYS A 15 25.18 4.98 -4.76
N VAL A 16 24.59 5.55 -3.70
CA VAL A 16 24.25 6.98 -3.64
C VAL A 16 25.51 7.86 -3.69
N GLY A 17 25.51 8.87 -4.56
CA GLY A 17 26.58 9.86 -4.67
C GLY A 17 27.87 9.40 -5.35
N HIS A 18 27.93 8.16 -5.83
CA HIS A 18 29.17 7.59 -6.40
C HIS A 18 29.37 7.88 -7.90
N ASN A 19 28.29 8.18 -8.64
CA ASN A 19 28.39 8.50 -10.07
C ASN A 19 27.18 9.35 -10.56
N PRO A 20 27.20 9.88 -11.80
CA PRO A 20 26.08 10.67 -12.35
C PRO A 20 24.76 9.89 -12.51
N ILE A 21 24.82 8.56 -12.53
CA ILE A 21 23.65 7.66 -12.60
C ILE A 21 22.99 7.52 -11.21
N PHE A 22 23.76 7.70 -10.14
CA PHE A 22 23.34 7.71 -8.75
C PHE A 22 23.77 9.03 -8.08
N PRO A 23 23.16 10.16 -8.46
CA PRO A 23 23.55 11.47 -7.95
C PRO A 23 23.44 11.53 -6.43
N LYS A 24 24.20 12.46 -5.83
CA LYS A 24 24.09 12.76 -4.40
C LYS A 24 22.65 13.25 -4.16
N LEU A 25 21.96 12.64 -3.20
CA LEU A 25 20.60 13.07 -2.84
C LEU A 25 20.65 14.53 -2.38
N THR A 26 19.74 15.35 -2.90
CA THR A 26 19.53 16.70 -2.39
C THR A 26 19.16 16.58 -0.92
N GLU A 27 19.99 17.14 -0.04
CA GLU A 27 19.72 17.14 1.39
C GLU A 27 18.48 17.99 1.67
N ALA A 28 17.60 17.48 2.53
CA ALA A 28 16.44 18.23 2.97
C ALA A 28 16.88 19.52 3.68
N GLN A 29 16.15 20.61 3.44
CA GLN A 29 16.39 21.86 4.15
C GLN A 29 16.23 21.63 5.67
N PRO A 30 16.98 22.37 6.51
CA PRO A 30 16.83 22.30 7.97
C PRO A 30 15.36 22.44 8.38
N GLN A 31 14.85 21.45 9.11
CA GLN A 31 13.46 21.39 9.52
C GLN A 31 13.27 22.12 10.85
N SER A 32 12.89 23.40 10.79
CA SER A 32 12.35 24.08 11.98
C SER A 32 10.95 23.53 12.31
N ALA A 33 10.52 23.68 13.57
CA ALA A 33 9.17 23.25 14.00
C ALA A 33 8.07 23.94 13.18
N GLU A 34 8.25 25.23 12.86
CA GLU A 34 7.34 26.01 12.01
C GLU A 34 7.24 25.38 10.61
N ARG A 35 8.38 25.06 10.00
CA ARG A 35 8.42 24.47 8.66
C ARG A 35 7.76 23.09 8.62
N ALA A 36 7.98 22.26 9.64
CA ALA A 36 7.33 20.96 9.76
C ALA A 36 5.80 21.11 9.88
N ALA A 37 5.31 22.12 10.60
CA ALA A 37 3.88 22.41 10.72
C ALA A 37 3.26 22.83 9.37
N LEU A 38 3.95 23.66 8.59
CA LEU A 38 3.48 24.04 7.24
C LEU A 38 3.37 22.82 6.32
N ILE A 39 4.36 21.93 6.35
CA ILE A 39 4.34 20.69 5.56
C ILE A 39 3.17 19.81 5.99
N ALA A 40 3.00 19.59 7.29
CA ALA A 40 1.90 18.79 7.83
C ALA A 40 0.54 19.34 7.39
N GLN A 41 0.35 20.66 7.43
CA GLN A 41 -0.88 21.32 6.99
C GLN A 41 -1.20 21.04 5.51
N ILE A 42 -0.21 21.15 4.62
CA ILE A 42 -0.39 20.85 3.18
C ILE A 42 -0.77 19.39 2.99
N VAL A 43 -0.04 18.49 3.65
CA VAL A 43 -0.26 17.04 3.54
C VAL A 43 -1.65 16.68 4.05
N ASP A 44 -2.06 17.15 5.23
CA ASP A 44 -3.37 16.82 5.78
C ASP A 44 -4.52 17.41 4.97
N ALA A 45 -4.37 18.64 4.44
CA ALA A 45 -5.35 19.25 3.56
C ALA A 45 -5.52 18.50 2.22
N SER A 46 -4.49 17.79 1.78
CA SER A 46 -4.51 17.01 0.53
C SER A 46 -5.14 15.62 0.66
N VAL A 47 -5.41 15.13 1.88
CA VAL A 47 -6.02 13.81 2.11
C VAL A 47 -7.54 13.86 1.88
N ILE A 48 -8.01 13.15 0.86
CA ILE A 48 -9.44 13.00 0.57
C ILE A 48 -10.07 11.81 1.29
N ALA A 49 -11.41 11.81 1.43
CA ALA A 49 -12.16 10.74 2.09
C ALA A 49 -11.84 9.33 1.55
N LYS A 50 -11.65 9.19 0.23
CA LYS A 50 -11.35 7.90 -0.41
C LYS A 50 -9.99 7.30 -0.03
N MET A 51 -9.07 8.12 0.50
CA MET A 51 -7.75 7.67 0.95
C MET A 51 -7.78 7.13 2.38
N LYS A 52 -8.83 7.45 3.14
CA LYS A 52 -8.96 6.99 4.52
C LYS A 52 -9.29 5.49 4.54
N PRO A 53 -8.79 4.73 5.53
CA PRO A 53 -9.18 3.34 5.71
C PRO A 53 -10.69 3.20 5.80
N ASP A 54 -11.22 2.10 5.26
CA ASP A 54 -12.63 1.77 5.43
C ASP A 54 -12.89 1.38 6.89
N ALA A 55 -14.14 1.53 7.33
CA ALA A 55 -14.57 1.02 8.62
C ALA A 55 -14.35 -0.50 8.66
N GLU A 56 -13.91 -1.02 9.81
CA GLU A 56 -13.75 -2.46 9.95
C GLU A 56 -15.12 -3.16 9.93
N ASP A 57 -15.20 -4.27 9.20
CA ASP A 57 -16.33 -5.19 9.31
C ASP A 57 -16.45 -5.73 10.73
N SER A 58 -17.67 -6.04 11.16
CA SER A 58 -17.85 -6.68 12.46
C SER A 58 -17.17 -8.05 12.49
N PRO A 59 -16.62 -8.48 13.64
CA PRO A 59 -16.00 -9.80 13.77
C PRO A 59 -16.92 -10.95 13.34
N SER A 60 -18.23 -10.82 13.55
CA SER A 60 -19.24 -11.79 13.13
C SER A 60 -19.44 -11.85 11.63
N ALA A 61 -19.43 -10.70 10.93
CA ALA A 61 -19.49 -10.63 9.48
C ALA A 61 -18.25 -11.27 8.85
N GLN A 62 -17.07 -10.95 9.38
CA GLN A 62 -15.79 -11.51 8.91
C GLN A 62 -15.77 -13.04 9.06
N LYS A 63 -16.16 -13.56 10.23
CA LYS A 63 -16.27 -15.00 10.47
C LYS A 63 -17.22 -15.68 9.48
N THR A 64 -18.38 -15.07 9.23
CA THR A 64 -19.37 -15.62 8.29
C THR A 64 -18.83 -15.71 6.86
N LEU A 65 -18.03 -14.72 6.42
CA LEU A 65 -17.40 -14.75 5.10
C LEU A 65 -16.33 -15.84 4.99
N LEU A 66 -15.51 -16.01 6.04
CA LEU A 66 -14.49 -17.07 6.10
C LEU A 66 -15.14 -18.46 6.07
N ASP A 67 -16.16 -18.70 6.88
CA ASP A 67 -16.89 -19.97 6.94
C ASP A 67 -17.50 -20.32 5.57
N LYS A 68 -18.09 -19.33 4.88
CA LYS A 68 -18.60 -19.50 3.51
C LYS A 68 -17.51 -19.86 2.52
N SER A 69 -16.34 -19.23 2.59
CA SER A 69 -15.20 -19.52 1.73
C SER A 69 -14.66 -20.95 1.94
N ILE A 70 -14.58 -21.39 3.20
CA ILE A 70 -14.16 -22.76 3.56
C ILE A 70 -15.20 -23.78 3.08
N ALA A 71 -16.49 -23.55 3.34
CA ALA A 71 -17.57 -24.43 2.91
C ALA A 71 -17.59 -24.60 1.38
N ARG A 72 -17.45 -23.49 0.64
CA ARG A 72 -17.37 -23.51 -0.82
C ARG A 72 -16.16 -24.30 -1.31
N ARG A 73 -15.00 -24.16 -0.65
CA ARG A 73 -13.80 -24.93 -1.00
C ARG A 73 -14.00 -26.43 -0.75
N LYS A 74 -14.54 -26.81 0.41
CA LYS A 74 -14.89 -28.20 0.75
C LYS A 74 -15.80 -28.83 -0.30
N GLN A 75 -16.86 -28.11 -0.70
CA GLN A 75 -17.79 -28.56 -1.74
C GLN A 75 -17.10 -28.75 -3.10
N ARG A 76 -16.20 -27.84 -3.49
CA ARG A 76 -15.50 -27.91 -4.78
C ARG A 76 -14.47 -29.03 -4.86
N LEU A 77 -13.76 -29.32 -3.77
CA LEU A 77 -12.72 -30.36 -3.78
C LEU A 77 -13.31 -31.75 -3.94
N ALA A 78 -14.51 -32.01 -3.41
CA ALA A 78 -15.19 -33.31 -3.50
C ALA A 78 -14.36 -34.51 -2.98
N PHE A 79 -13.35 -34.26 -2.15
CA PHE A 79 -12.61 -35.27 -1.39
C PHE A 79 -12.19 -34.74 -0.02
N SER A 80 -11.89 -35.67 0.89
CA SER A 80 -11.43 -35.36 2.24
C SER A 80 -9.97 -34.92 2.25
N LEU A 81 -9.69 -33.86 3.01
CA LEU A 81 -8.36 -33.41 3.40
C LEU A 81 -8.25 -33.44 4.92
N PRO A 82 -7.04 -33.62 5.47
CA PRO A 82 -6.82 -33.65 6.91
C PRO A 82 -7.14 -32.29 7.54
N ASP A 83 -7.47 -32.30 8.83
CA ASP A 83 -7.82 -31.07 9.57
C ASP A 83 -6.71 -30.02 9.51
N ALA A 84 -5.44 -30.45 9.49
CA ALA A 84 -4.29 -29.56 9.32
C ALA A 84 -4.38 -28.67 8.06
N TYR A 85 -4.88 -29.20 6.93
CA TYR A 85 -5.09 -28.39 5.73
C TYR A 85 -6.14 -27.30 5.98
N TRP A 86 -7.25 -27.65 6.63
CA TRP A 86 -8.35 -26.72 6.85
C TRP A 86 -8.00 -25.62 7.85
N THR A 87 -7.25 -25.97 8.90
CA THR A 87 -6.71 -24.98 9.84
C THR A 87 -5.78 -24.00 9.13
N GLU A 88 -4.85 -24.48 8.31
CA GLU A 88 -3.92 -23.59 7.60
C GLU A 88 -4.62 -22.78 6.49
N TYR A 89 -5.58 -23.37 5.78
CA TYR A 89 -6.42 -22.67 4.81
C TYR A 89 -7.18 -21.50 5.46
N GLN A 90 -7.77 -21.72 6.65
CA GLN A 90 -8.44 -20.67 7.40
C GLN A 90 -7.47 -19.55 7.80
N GLN A 91 -6.30 -19.90 8.35
CA GLN A 91 -5.27 -18.93 8.72
C GLN A 91 -4.81 -18.09 7.51
N ASN A 92 -4.62 -18.72 6.36
CA ASN A 92 -4.25 -18.03 5.11
C ASN A 92 -5.31 -17.03 4.65
N LEU A 93 -6.60 -17.35 4.82
CA LEU A 93 -7.70 -16.44 4.51
C LEU A 93 -7.80 -15.28 5.51
N GLU A 94 -7.65 -15.56 6.80
CA GLU A 94 -7.63 -14.54 7.86
C GLU A 94 -6.47 -13.55 7.64
N GLN A 95 -5.28 -14.08 7.35
CA GLN A 95 -4.12 -13.27 7.03
C GLN A 95 -4.35 -12.40 5.80
N PHE A 96 -4.89 -12.97 4.72
CA PHE A 96 -5.19 -12.21 3.51
C PHE A 96 -6.22 -11.10 3.76
N ALA A 97 -7.29 -11.38 4.54
CA ALA A 97 -8.27 -10.37 4.92
C ALA A 97 -7.63 -9.21 5.71
N ASN A 98 -6.72 -9.52 6.64
CA ASN A 98 -6.00 -8.51 7.41
C ASN A 98 -5.05 -7.67 6.53
N GLU A 99 -4.31 -8.30 5.62
CA GLU A 99 -3.41 -7.61 4.68
C GLU A 99 -4.21 -6.67 3.75
N MET A 100 -5.37 -7.12 3.26
CA MET A 100 -6.27 -6.32 2.43
C MET A 100 -6.82 -5.10 3.18
N ARG A 101 -7.31 -5.28 4.42
CA ARG A 101 -7.76 -4.17 5.28
C ARG A 101 -6.66 -3.14 5.55
N GLY A 102 -5.43 -3.62 5.79
CA GLY A 102 -4.27 -2.76 6.04
C GLY A 102 -3.77 -1.99 4.82
N THR A 103 -4.18 -2.35 3.60
CA THR A 103 -3.61 -1.77 2.37
C THR A 103 -3.91 -0.28 2.23
N LYS A 104 -5.12 0.19 2.57
CA LYS A 104 -5.44 1.63 2.52
C LYS A 104 -4.64 2.44 3.53
N ALA A 105 -4.59 1.97 4.78
CA ALA A 105 -3.80 2.62 5.84
C ALA A 105 -2.32 2.71 5.46
N ARG A 106 -1.74 1.63 4.94
CA ARG A 106 -0.36 1.60 4.48
C ARG A 106 -0.11 2.52 3.27
N SER A 107 -1.05 2.56 2.32
CA SER A 107 -0.97 3.46 1.15
C SER A 107 -1.01 4.92 1.57
N LEU A 108 -1.87 5.27 2.53
CA LEU A 108 -1.98 6.61 3.08
C LEU A 108 -0.71 7.01 3.84
N GLN A 109 -0.13 6.09 4.62
CA GLN A 109 1.13 6.37 5.31
C GLN A 109 2.26 6.65 4.33
N LEU A 110 2.45 5.77 3.32
CA LEU A 110 3.48 5.97 2.28
C LEU A 110 3.27 7.27 1.50
N TYR A 111 2.01 7.62 1.23
CA TYR A 111 1.65 8.90 0.63
C TYR A 111 2.10 10.08 1.50
N LYS A 112 1.77 10.07 2.80
CA LYS A 112 2.13 11.15 3.73
C LYS A 112 3.65 11.29 3.86
N ASP A 113 4.36 10.18 3.98
CA ASP A 113 5.81 10.15 4.10
C ASP A 113 6.47 10.69 2.82
N TYR A 114 6.04 10.21 1.65
CA TYR A 114 6.56 10.66 0.37
C TYR A 114 6.28 12.14 0.12
N TYR A 115 5.06 12.61 0.43
CA TYR A 115 4.72 14.01 0.24
C TYR A 115 5.50 14.92 1.18
N SER A 116 5.59 14.56 2.45
CA SER A 116 6.36 15.31 3.45
C SER A 116 7.83 15.42 3.07
N ASN A 117 8.43 14.33 2.60
CA ASN A 117 9.81 14.33 2.11
C ASN A 117 9.97 15.23 0.88
N ARG A 118 9.05 15.15 -0.09
CA ARG A 118 9.08 16.00 -1.30
C ARG A 118 8.98 17.48 -0.95
N LEU A 119 8.09 17.86 -0.03
CA LEU A 119 7.95 19.23 0.45
C LEU A 119 9.17 19.69 1.26
N GLY A 120 9.78 18.77 2.02
CA GLY A 120 11.00 19.01 2.80
C GLY A 120 12.20 19.47 1.97
N LEU A 121 12.22 19.16 0.67
CA LEU A 121 13.25 19.60 -0.29
C LEU A 121 13.04 21.05 -0.80
N LEU A 122 11.85 21.63 -0.63
CA LEU A 122 11.51 22.95 -1.18
C LEU A 122 11.97 24.10 -0.27
N GLY A 123 12.28 25.28 -0.81
CA GLY A 123 12.44 26.47 0.04
C GLY A 123 11.14 26.83 0.79
N THR A 124 11.23 27.44 1.97
CA THR A 124 10.04 27.88 2.73
C THR A 124 9.10 28.80 1.93
N PRO A 125 9.58 29.73 1.07
CA PRO A 125 8.68 30.49 0.18
C PRO A 125 7.84 29.60 -0.74
N ALA A 126 8.46 28.58 -1.34
CA ALA A 126 7.76 27.64 -2.22
C ALA A 126 6.77 26.75 -1.46
N ILE A 127 7.02 26.44 -0.18
CA ILE A 127 6.03 25.77 0.70
C ILE A 127 4.83 26.69 0.93
N LYS A 128 5.06 27.98 1.18
CA LYS A 128 3.97 28.94 1.42
C LYS A 128 3.03 29.09 0.22
N GLU A 129 3.55 28.98 -1.00
CA GLU A 129 2.72 28.95 -2.22
C GLU A 129 1.76 27.75 -2.29
N LEU A 130 2.07 26.65 -1.60
CA LEU A 130 1.26 25.43 -1.60
C LEU A 130 0.28 25.37 -0.41
N LEU A 131 0.37 26.31 0.54
CA LEU A 131 -0.50 26.32 1.72
C LEU A 131 -1.95 26.64 1.33
N PRO A 132 -2.93 25.92 1.88
CA PRO A 132 -4.32 26.31 1.75
C PRO A 132 -4.55 27.65 2.45
N ASP A 133 -5.33 28.52 1.80
CA ASP A 133 -5.83 29.79 2.35
C ASP A 133 -4.75 30.74 2.91
N SER A 134 -3.52 30.72 2.36
CA SER A 134 -2.47 31.69 2.68
C SER A 134 -2.42 32.85 1.68
N GLU A 135 -1.90 34.00 2.10
CA GLU A 135 -1.73 35.18 1.23
C GLU A 135 -0.80 34.91 0.04
N ALA A 136 0.19 34.04 0.23
CA ALA A 136 1.14 33.64 -0.81
C ALA A 136 0.64 32.47 -1.67
N ALA A 137 -0.58 31.95 -1.42
CA ALA A 137 -1.05 30.71 -2.03
C ALA A 137 -1.25 30.83 -3.54
N ASP A 138 -0.59 29.94 -4.28
CA ASP A 138 -0.87 29.69 -5.70
C ASP A 138 -1.77 28.46 -5.81
N ARG A 139 -3.06 28.71 -6.01
CA ARG A 139 -4.08 27.66 -6.14
C ARG A 139 -3.81 26.70 -7.30
N SER A 140 -3.29 27.20 -8.42
CA SER A 140 -3.00 26.36 -9.59
C SER A 140 -1.86 25.41 -9.28
N LYS A 141 -0.80 25.93 -8.66
CA LYS A 141 0.37 25.13 -8.25
C LYS A 141 0.02 24.11 -7.16
N ALA A 142 -0.77 24.51 -6.17
CA ALA A 142 -1.27 23.62 -5.12
C ALA A 142 -2.13 22.48 -5.71
N MET A 143 -3.06 22.81 -6.60
CA MET A 143 -3.92 21.82 -7.27
C MET A 143 -3.10 20.85 -8.12
N SER A 144 -2.16 21.35 -8.93
CA SER A 144 -1.28 20.50 -9.74
C SER A 144 -0.46 19.53 -8.87
N THR A 145 0.17 20.05 -7.81
CA THR A 145 0.96 19.24 -6.87
C THR A 145 0.10 18.18 -6.18
N ASN A 146 -1.10 18.54 -5.71
CA ASN A 146 -2.01 17.61 -5.06
C ASN A 146 -2.53 16.53 -6.01
N ASN A 147 -2.76 16.85 -7.29
CA ASN A 147 -3.16 15.87 -8.30
C ASN A 147 -2.05 14.86 -8.59
N GLU A 148 -0.79 15.30 -8.74
CA GLU A 148 0.36 14.40 -8.88
C GLU A 148 0.49 13.46 -7.68
N MET A 149 0.30 14.00 -6.48
CA MET A 149 0.34 13.24 -5.24
C MET A 149 -0.81 12.25 -5.13
N LEU A 150 -2.01 12.60 -5.60
CA LEU A 150 -3.15 11.70 -5.66
C LEU A 150 -2.89 10.54 -6.63
N GLU A 151 -2.27 10.79 -7.78
CA GLU A 151 -1.82 9.71 -8.67
C GLU A 151 -0.80 8.79 -8.00
N TYR A 152 0.15 9.35 -7.24
CA TYR A 152 1.11 8.57 -6.46
C TYR A 152 0.41 7.65 -5.47
N TYR A 153 -0.61 8.15 -4.75
CA TYR A 153 -1.42 7.33 -3.84
C TYR A 153 -2.06 6.15 -4.57
N TYR A 154 -2.74 6.38 -5.69
CA TYR A 154 -3.43 5.31 -6.42
C TYR A 154 -2.47 4.25 -6.97
N ARG A 155 -1.31 4.67 -7.49
CA ARG A 155 -0.27 3.73 -7.96
C ARG A 155 0.28 2.90 -6.81
N THR A 156 0.54 3.53 -5.67
CA THR A 156 1.02 2.85 -4.45
C THR A 156 -0.01 1.85 -3.95
N GLN A 157 -1.28 2.24 -3.90
CA GLN A 157 -2.37 1.35 -3.49
C GLN A 157 -2.50 0.15 -4.43
N GLN A 158 -2.48 0.38 -5.74
CA GLN A 158 -2.54 -0.70 -6.72
C GLN A 158 -1.35 -1.66 -6.62
N ALA A 159 -0.14 -1.14 -6.37
CA ALA A 159 1.04 -1.97 -6.18
C ALA A 159 0.91 -2.86 -4.94
N LEU A 160 0.49 -2.29 -3.80
CA LEU A 160 0.29 -3.03 -2.56
C LEU A 160 -0.82 -4.08 -2.67
N LEU A 161 -1.91 -3.77 -3.39
CA LEU A 161 -2.98 -4.74 -3.66
C LEU A 161 -2.47 -5.93 -4.49
N LYS A 162 -1.66 -5.65 -5.53
CA LYS A 162 -1.04 -6.71 -6.36
C LYS A 162 -0.07 -7.56 -5.56
N GLU A 163 0.76 -6.94 -4.72
CA GLU A 163 1.69 -7.65 -3.84
C GLU A 163 0.94 -8.55 -2.86
N THR A 164 -0.12 -8.03 -2.23
CA THR A 164 -0.97 -8.78 -1.29
C THR A 164 -1.65 -9.97 -1.97
N LEU A 165 -2.22 -9.78 -3.16
CA LEU A 165 -2.84 -10.86 -3.93
C LEU A 165 -1.82 -11.93 -4.34
N SER A 166 -0.64 -11.51 -4.81
CA SER A 166 0.45 -12.41 -5.20
C SER A 166 0.95 -13.24 -4.00
N ALA A 167 1.15 -12.59 -2.84
CA ALA A 167 1.56 -13.26 -1.61
C ALA A 167 0.50 -14.28 -1.15
N HIS A 168 -0.79 -13.93 -1.21
CA HIS A 168 -1.87 -14.87 -0.91
C HIS A 168 -1.88 -16.06 -1.88
N GLN A 169 -1.83 -15.82 -3.19
CA GLN A 169 -1.76 -16.89 -4.19
C GLN A 169 -0.58 -17.84 -3.94
N ALA A 170 0.60 -17.29 -3.61
CA ALA A 170 1.78 -18.09 -3.32
C ALA A 170 1.58 -18.99 -2.08
N ARG A 171 1.01 -18.46 -0.99
CA ARG A 171 0.68 -19.26 0.22
C ARG A 171 -0.34 -20.35 -0.09
N MET A 172 -1.36 -20.04 -0.89
CA MET A 172 -2.39 -21.00 -1.27
C MET A 172 -1.86 -22.11 -2.19
N ALA A 173 -1.00 -21.75 -3.15
CA ALA A 173 -0.35 -22.72 -4.03
C ALA A 173 0.61 -23.63 -3.26
N ASP A 174 1.38 -23.07 -2.32
CA ASP A 174 2.24 -23.85 -1.43
C ASP A 174 1.44 -24.84 -0.57
N LEU A 175 0.32 -24.39 0.01
CA LEU A 175 -0.59 -25.23 0.78
C LEU A 175 -1.17 -26.37 -0.08
N ASP A 176 -1.75 -26.05 -1.23
CA ASP A 176 -2.31 -27.05 -2.15
C ASP A 176 -1.26 -28.05 -2.65
N GLN A 177 -0.01 -27.61 -2.83
CA GLN A 177 1.10 -28.48 -3.23
C GLN A 177 1.49 -29.44 -2.11
N ARG A 178 1.68 -28.97 -0.87
CA ARG A 178 2.07 -29.80 0.28
C ARG A 178 1.05 -30.87 0.64
N PHE A 179 -0.24 -30.58 0.45
CA PHE A 179 -1.32 -31.53 0.69
C PHE A 179 -1.77 -32.28 -0.58
N GLU A 180 -0.96 -32.19 -1.66
CA GLU A 180 -1.17 -32.89 -2.93
C GLU A 180 -2.54 -32.65 -3.58
N VAL A 181 -3.17 -31.51 -3.28
CA VAL A 181 -4.48 -31.11 -3.82
C VAL A 181 -4.43 -31.05 -5.33
N CYS A 182 -3.34 -30.52 -5.89
CA CYS A 182 -3.13 -30.40 -7.32
C CYS A 182 -3.05 -31.74 -8.07
N LYS A 183 -2.75 -32.85 -7.40
CA LYS A 183 -2.76 -34.19 -8.03
C LYS A 183 -4.19 -34.70 -8.26
N ARG A 184 -5.17 -34.14 -7.54
CA ARG A 184 -6.55 -34.64 -7.46
C ARG A 184 -7.59 -33.61 -7.91
N PHE A 185 -7.20 -32.34 -7.99
CA PHE A 185 -8.09 -31.23 -8.33
C PHE A 185 -7.42 -30.30 -9.33
N THR A 186 -7.94 -30.24 -10.56
CA THR A 186 -7.37 -29.45 -11.66
C THR A 186 -7.45 -27.95 -11.46
N ALA A 187 -8.41 -27.46 -10.67
CA ALA A 187 -8.54 -26.06 -10.29
C ALA A 187 -7.86 -25.75 -8.94
N CYS A 188 -6.80 -26.47 -8.60
CA CYS A 188 -5.98 -26.17 -7.44
C CYS A 188 -5.27 -24.81 -7.60
N TRP A 189 -4.77 -24.27 -6.50
CA TRP A 189 -3.94 -23.08 -6.54
C TRP A 189 -2.56 -23.42 -7.13
N GLN A 190 -2.14 -22.63 -8.10
CA GLN A 190 -0.86 -22.80 -8.81
C GLN A 190 -0.08 -21.48 -8.81
N ARG A 191 1.24 -21.60 -8.90
CA ARG A 191 2.15 -20.45 -9.05
C ARG A 191 2.13 -19.92 -10.47
#